data_AF-A0A537MCI8-F1
#
_entry.id   AF-A0A537MCI8-F1
#
_cell.length_a   1.000
_cell.length_b   1.000
_cell.length_c   1.000
_cell.angle_alpha   90.00
_cell.angle_beta   90.00
_cell.angle_gamma   90.00
#
_symmetry.space_group_name_H-M   'P 1'
#
loop_
_entity.id
_entity.type
_entity.pdbx_description
1 polymer ?
#
loop_
_entity_poly.entity_id
_entity_poly.type
_entity_poly.pdbx_seq_one_letter_code
_entity_poly.pdbx_strand_id
1 'polypeptide(L)' 'MLFSPLKLRDISLRNRIVVPPMHQYSAVKGFPTDWHLMNAGKFAA' A
#
# COMPACT_ATOMS: atom_id res chain seq x y z
N MET A 1 -16.61 -13.55 2.70
CA MET A 1 -15.48 -13.92 1.81
C MET A 1 -14.41 -12.85 1.88
N LEU A 2 -13.14 -13.22 2.12
CA LEU A 2 -12.01 -12.29 2.21
C LEU A 2 -11.40 -11.94 0.84
N PHE A 3 -11.32 -12.93 -0.06
CA PHE A 3 -10.71 -12.80 -1.38
C PHE A 3 -11.68 -12.34 -2.48
N SER A 4 -12.92 -12.01 -2.14
CA SER A 4 -13.87 -11.50 -3.13
C SER A 4 -13.61 -10.02 -3.44
N PRO A 5 -13.85 -9.56 -4.69
CA PRO A 5 -13.72 -8.16 -5.03
C PRO A 5 -14.56 -7.23 -4.15
N LEU A 6 -14.10 -5.98 -4.02
CA LEU A 6 -14.77 -4.93 -3.27
C LEU A 6 -14.71 -3.61 -4.05
N LYS A 7 -15.87 -3.01 -4.31
CA LYS A 7 -15.96 -1.66 -4.88
C LYS A 7 -16.01 -0.64 -3.74
N LEU A 8 -15.07 0.31 -3.73
CA LEU A 8 -15.01 1.43 -2.80
C LEU A 8 -15.03 2.74 -3.61
N ARG A 9 -16.20 3.41 -3.62
CA ARG A 9 -16.44 4.57 -4.49
C ARG A 9 -16.16 4.21 -5.95
N ASP A 10 -15.21 4.89 -6.59
CA ASP A 10 -14.82 4.69 -7.99
C ASP A 10 -13.66 3.69 -8.16
N ILE A 11 -13.18 3.08 -7.07
CA ILE A 11 -12.06 2.13 -7.09
C ILE A 11 -12.58 0.70 -6.88
N SER A 12 -12.09 -0.23 -7.71
CA SER A 12 -12.35 -1.67 -7.56
C SER A 12 -11.12 -2.37 -7.02
N LEU A 13 -11.24 -2.99 -5.85
CA LEU A 13 -10.21 -3.81 -5.23
C LEU A 13 -10.40 -5.28 -5.61
N ARG A 14 -9.30 -5.96 -5.91
CA ARG A 14 -9.30 -7.40 -6.27
C ARG A 14 -9.68 -8.30 -5.10
N ASN A 15 -9.40 -7.86 -3.87
CA ASN A 15 -9.70 -8.57 -2.63
C ASN A 15 -9.92 -7.54 -1.49
N ARG A 16 -10.23 -8.02 -0.29
CA ARG A 16 -10.48 -7.18 0.90
C ARG A 16 -9.29 -7.13 1.85
N ILE A 17 -8.08 -7.46 1.37
CA ILE A 17 -6.84 -7.40 2.14
C ILE A 17 -6.21 -6.03 1.90
N VAL A 18 -5.83 -5.35 2.97
CA VAL A 18 -5.25 -4.01 2.92
C VAL A 18 -3.96 -3.96 3.73
N VAL A 19 -3.03 -3.13 3.28
CA VAL A 19 -1.80 -2.82 4.01
C VAL A 19 -2.09 -1.59 4.88
N PRO A 20 -1.91 -1.66 6.20
CA PRO A 20 -2.14 -0.51 7.07
C PRO A 20 -1.13 0.60 6.79
N PRO A 21 -1.44 1.87 7.10
CA PRO A 21 -0.45 2.94 7.07
C PRO A 21 0.63 2.66 8.13
N MET A 22 1.89 2.56 7.70
CA MET A 22 3.03 2.26 8.58
C MET A 22 4.10 3.36 8.46
N HIS A 23 4.51 3.94 9.59
CA HIS A 23 5.67 4.82 9.62
C HIS A 23 6.94 4.04 9.31
N GLN A 24 7.70 4.50 8.31
CA GLN A 24 8.96 3.88 7.90
C GLN A 24 10.19 4.63 8.42
N TYR A 25 10.03 5.86 8.93
CA TYR A 25 11.09 6.74 9.43
C TYR A 25 12.34 6.85 8.55
N SER A 26 12.18 6.64 7.23
CA SER A 26 13.28 6.54 6.27
C SER A 26 13.30 7.69 5.27
N ALA A 27 12.52 8.74 5.53
CA ALA A 27 12.43 9.93 4.70
C ALA A 27 13.58 10.88 5.02
N VAL A 28 14.10 11.56 4.00
CA VAL A 28 15.17 12.56 4.16
C VAL A 28 14.59 13.91 3.79
N LYS A 29 14.55 14.84 4.75
CA LYS A 29 13.91 16.17 4.59
C LYS A 29 12.47 16.09 4.06
N GLY A 30 11.72 15.07 4.48
CA GLY A 30 10.34 14.83 4.05
C GLY A 30 10.20 14.17 2.67
N PHE A 31 11.31 13.93 1.96
CA PHE A 31 11.27 13.26 0.67
C PHE A 31 11.37 11.73 0.80
N PRO A 32 10.64 10.98 -0.06
CA PRO A 32 10.83 9.56 -0.18
C PRO A 32 12.25 9.23 -0.67
N THR A 33 12.67 8.03 -0.35
CA THR A 33 13.98 7.44 -0.65
C THR A 33 13.75 6.08 -1.31
N ASP A 34 14.81 5.44 -1.83
CA ASP A 34 14.72 4.11 -2.44
C ASP A 34 14.07 3.06 -1.53
N TRP A 35 14.23 3.21 -0.21
CA TRP A 35 13.51 2.41 0.78
C TRP A 35 12.00 2.40 0.56
N HIS A 36 11.40 3.56 0.28
CA HIS A 36 9.96 3.68 0.10
C HIS A 36 9.48 2.97 -1.15
N LEU A 37 10.24 3.05 -2.24
CA LEU A 37 9.95 2.34 -3.48
C LEU A 37 10.01 0.83 -3.26
N MET A 38 11.10 0.33 -2.67
CA MET A 38 11.27 -1.10 -2.40
C MET A 38 10.23 -1.62 -1.40
N ASN A 39 9.94 -0.87 -0.33
CA ASN A 39 8.98 -1.28 0.68
C ASN A 39 7.55 -1.31 0.13
N ALA A 40 7.10 -0.26 -0.57
CA ALA A 40 5.77 -0.26 -1.18
C ALA A 40 5.64 -1.33 -2.28
N GLY A 41 6.70 -1.52 -3.08
CA GLY A 41 6.74 -2.54 -4.13
C GLY A 41 6.51 -3.96 -3.62
N LYS A 42 7.01 -4.32 -2.43
CA LYS A 42 6.75 -5.63 -1.80
C LYS A 42 5.27 -5.93 -1.58
N PHE A 43 4.43 -4.91 -1.50
CA PHE A 43 3.00 -5.05 -1.20
C PHE A 43 2.09 -4.81 -2.42
N ALA A 44 2.65 -4.49 -3.60
CA ALA A 44 1.88 -4.11 -4.78
C ALA A 44 1.29 -5.29 -5.59
N ALA A 45 1.24 -6.49 -4.99
CA ALA A 45 0.86 -7.74 -5.65
C ALA A 45 -0.60 -7.79 -6.12
#